data_AF-A0A1Q6YEB1-F1
#
_entry.id   AF-A0A1Q6YEB1-F1
#
_cell.length_a   1.000
_cell.length_b   1.000
_cell.length_c   1.000
_cell.angle_alpha   90.00
_cell.angle_beta   90.00
_cell.angle_gamma   90.00
#
_symmetry.space_group_name_H-M   'P 1'
#
loop_
_entity.id
_entity.type
_entity.pdbx_description
1 polymer ?
#
loop_
_entity_poly.entity_id
_entity_poly.type
_entity_poly.pdbx_seq_one_letter_code
_entity_poly.pdbx_strand_id
1 'polypeptide(L)'
;MSFSLPGRTGKSKEDVAKEILRYFVRHPDAADSLLGIARWRLLQEEVHRSVGITEEALQWLVEEGYLRKIPAAGVEDIFRINPAKTRQAKSFLDERPNGENPANK
;
A
#
# COMPACT_ATOMS: atom_id res chain seq x y z
N MET A 1 0.92 21.38 31.81
CA MET A 1 0.95 21.16 30.35
C MET A 1 0.93 19.67 30.12
N SER A 2 -0.21 19.13 29.68
CA SER A 2 -0.40 17.69 29.50
C SER A 2 -0.24 17.36 28.03
N PHE A 3 0.82 16.64 27.68
CA PHE A 3 1.07 16.17 26.32
C PHE A 3 0.20 14.93 26.09
N SER A 4 -0.94 15.11 25.43
CA SER A 4 -1.74 13.98 24.95
C SER A 4 -1.06 13.42 23.71
N LEU A 5 -0.55 12.19 23.81
CA LEU A 5 -0.10 11.43 22.65
C LEU A 5 -1.31 11.24 21.73
N PRO A 6 -1.25 11.62 20.43
CA PRO A 6 -2.31 11.28 19.50
C PRO A 6 -2.40 9.76 19.44
N GLY A 7 -3.47 9.22 20.03
CA GLY A 7 -3.71 7.80 20.10
C GLY A 7 -3.73 7.19 18.71
N ARG A 8 -3.31 5.93 18.62
CA ARG A 8 -3.83 5.01 17.60
C ARG A 8 -5.36 5.12 17.64
N THR A 9 -5.95 5.91 16.75
CA THR A 9 -7.40 6.00 16.62
C THR A 9 -7.87 4.70 15.98
N GLY A 10 -8.10 3.67 16.79
CA GLY A 10 -8.81 2.48 16.35
C GLY A 10 -10.21 2.85 15.89
N LYS A 11 -10.68 2.27 14.78
CA LYS A 11 -12.04 2.49 14.27
C LYS A 11 -13.09 2.15 15.35
N SER A 12 -14.11 2.99 15.49
CA SER A 12 -15.25 2.71 16.39
C SER A 12 -16.10 1.55 15.87
N LYS A 13 -16.98 0.97 16.71
CA LYS A 13 -17.90 -0.09 16.27
C LYS A 13 -18.82 0.42 15.15
N GLU A 14 -19.22 1.67 15.23
CA GLU A 14 -20.08 2.35 14.27
C GLU A 14 -19.37 2.54 12.91
N ASP A 15 -18.08 2.86 12.91
CA ASP A 15 -17.29 2.98 11.67
C ASP A 15 -17.14 1.61 10.99
N VAL A 16 -16.86 0.58 11.79
CA VAL A 16 -16.80 -0.81 11.31
C VAL A 16 -18.14 -1.26 10.74
N ALA A 17 -19.25 -0.95 11.42
CA ALA A 17 -20.59 -1.30 10.95
C ALA A 17 -20.92 -0.63 9.61
N LYS A 18 -20.55 0.65 9.42
CA LYS A 18 -20.73 1.36 8.13
C LYS A 18 -19.90 0.73 7.00
N GLU A 19 -18.68 0.28 7.26
CA GLU A 19 -17.86 -0.44 6.28
C GLU A 19 -18.50 -1.77 5.85
N ILE A 20 -18.98 -2.54 6.82
CA ILE A 20 -19.68 -3.82 6.56
C ILE A 20 -20.97 -3.56 5.77
N LEU A 21 -21.75 -2.54 6.13
CA LEU A 21 -22.98 -2.22 5.41
C LEU A 21 -22.70 -1.80 3.96
N ARG A 22 -21.64 -1.01 3.72
CA ARG A 22 -21.21 -0.65 2.36
C ARG A 22 -20.82 -1.86 1.51
N TYR A 23 -20.26 -2.91 2.13
CA TYR A 23 -19.97 -4.17 1.42
C TYR A 23 -21.24 -4.82 0.88
N PHE A 24 -22.24 -5.04 1.75
CA PHE A 24 -23.51 -5.66 1.33
C PHE A 24 -24.33 -4.77 0.39
N VAL A 25 -24.29 -3.44 0.55
CA VAL A 25 -24.97 -2.52 -0.39
C VAL A 25 -24.38 -2.62 -1.80
N ARG A 26 -23.05 -2.79 -1.94
CA ARG A 26 -22.40 -2.98 -3.24
C ARG A 26 -22.58 -4.39 -3.81
N HIS A 27 -22.83 -5.37 -2.96
CA HIS A 27 -23.03 -6.76 -3.33
C HIS A 27 -24.31 -7.30 -2.68
N PRO A 28 -25.51 -6.93 -3.19
CA PRO A 28 -26.79 -7.24 -2.54
C PRO A 28 -27.04 -8.73 -2.31
N ASP A 29 -26.49 -9.58 -3.18
CA ASP A 29 -26.61 -11.04 -3.10
C ASP A 29 -25.50 -11.70 -2.26
N ALA A 30 -24.62 -10.90 -1.65
CA ALA A 30 -23.56 -11.43 -0.80
C ALA A 30 -24.15 -12.08 0.45
N ALA A 31 -23.81 -13.35 0.66
CA ALA A 31 -23.99 -14.06 1.92
C ALA A 31 -22.61 -14.52 2.38
N ASP A 32 -22.16 -14.05 3.54
CA ASP A 32 -20.81 -14.31 4.01
C ASP A 32 -20.79 -14.57 5.52
N SER A 33 -19.77 -15.30 5.96
CA SER A 33 -19.50 -15.59 7.36
C SER A 33 -18.82 -14.40 8.04
N LEU A 34 -18.86 -14.38 9.38
CA LEU A 34 -18.11 -13.39 10.17
C LEU A 34 -16.62 -13.34 9.78
N LEU A 35 -16.00 -14.51 9.60
CA LEU A 35 -14.58 -14.61 9.22
C LEU A 35 -14.33 -14.10 7.80
N GLY A 36 -15.23 -14.35 6.86
CA GLY A 36 -15.11 -13.84 5.49
C GLY A 36 -15.22 -12.31 5.43
N ILE A 37 -16.19 -11.74 6.13
CA ILE A 37 -16.36 -10.28 6.25
C ILE A 37 -15.13 -9.64 6.92
N ALA A 38 -14.60 -10.25 7.98
CA ALA A 38 -13.41 -9.77 8.66
C ALA A 38 -12.18 -9.80 7.74
N ARG A 39 -11.99 -10.89 6.98
CA ARG A 39 -10.90 -11.03 6.01
C ARG A 39 -11.02 -10.00 4.88
N TRP A 40 -12.21 -9.81 4.33
CA TRP A 40 -12.47 -8.80 3.31
C TRP A 40 -12.08 -7.41 3.82
N ARG A 41 -12.51 -7.02 5.04
CA ARG A 41 -12.16 -5.72 5.63
C ARG A 41 -10.66 -5.50 5.76
N LEU A 42 -9.93 -6.52 6.23
CA LEU A 42 -8.47 -6.44 6.35
C LEU A 42 -7.79 -6.31 4.99
N LEU A 43 -8.25 -7.05 3.99
CA LEU A 43 -7.73 -6.96 2.63
C LEU A 43 -8.00 -5.58 2.01
N GLN A 44 -9.19 -5.02 2.22
CA GLN A 44 -9.50 -3.67 1.74
C GLN A 44 -8.60 -2.61 2.39
N GLU A 45 -8.39 -2.72 3.70
CA GLU A 45 -7.51 -1.80 4.43
C GLU A 45 -6.05 -1.93 3.96
N GLU A 46 -5.56 -3.16 3.78
CA GLU A 46 -4.21 -3.42 3.28
C GLU A 46 -4.04 -2.91 1.85
N VAL A 47 -5.02 -3.13 0.96
CA VAL A 47 -4.97 -2.61 -0.41
C VAL A 47 -4.91 -1.09 -0.41
N HIS A 48 -5.76 -0.39 0.35
CA HIS A 48 -5.73 1.07 0.40
C HIS A 48 -4.39 1.60 0.91
N ARG A 49 -3.83 0.97 1.95
CA ARG A 49 -2.51 1.34 2.48
C ARG A 49 -1.40 1.06 1.48
N SER A 50 -1.44 -0.10 0.83
CA SER A 50 -0.44 -0.54 -0.13
C SER A 50 -0.43 0.31 -1.39
N VAL A 51 -1.60 0.74 -1.89
CA VAL A 51 -1.70 1.62 -3.08
C VAL A 51 -0.96 2.93 -2.86
N GLY A 52 -1.20 3.64 -1.75
CA GLY A 52 -0.52 4.92 -1.48
C GLY A 52 1.00 4.77 -1.39
N ILE A 53 1.49 3.77 -0.66
CA ILE A 53 2.93 3.48 -0.57
C ILE A 53 3.50 3.10 -1.95
N THR A 54 2.72 2.37 -2.75
CA THR A 54 3.14 1.96 -4.10
C THR A 54 3.23 3.17 -5.04
N GLU A 55 2.27 4.11 -4.97
CA GLU A 55 2.29 5.35 -5.74
C GLU A 55 3.52 6.20 -5.41
N GLU A 56 3.80 6.40 -4.11
CA GLU A 56 4.97 7.13 -3.63
C GLU A 56 6.29 6.47 -4.10
N ALA A 57 6.39 5.14 -3.97
CA ALA A 57 7.57 4.40 -4.40
C ALA A 57 7.77 4.47 -5.92
N LEU A 58 6.70 4.35 -6.71
CA LEU A 58 6.76 4.47 -8.18
C LEU A 58 7.16 5.88 -8.60
N GLN A 59 6.63 6.91 -7.94
CA GLN A 59 7.02 8.29 -8.20
C GLN A 59 8.51 8.49 -7.92
N TRP A 60 8.99 8.07 -6.75
CA TRP A 60 10.40 8.17 -6.38
C TRP A 60 11.29 7.44 -7.40
N LEU A 61 10.92 6.22 -7.82
CA LEU A 61 11.69 5.46 -8.81
C LEU A 61 11.74 6.14 -10.19
N VAL A 62 10.72 6.92 -10.56
CA VAL A 62 10.70 7.72 -11.78
C VAL A 62 11.54 8.98 -11.64
N GLU A 63 11.48 9.66 -10.50
CA GLU A 63 12.30 10.85 -10.19
C GLU A 63 13.79 10.50 -10.15
N GLU A 64 14.15 9.39 -9.52
CA GLU A 64 15.49 8.81 -9.56
C GLU A 64 15.86 8.26 -10.95
N GLY A 65 14.94 8.25 -11.90
CA GLY A 65 15.18 7.83 -13.28
C GLY A 65 15.44 6.33 -13.45
N TYR A 66 15.19 5.51 -12.43
CA TYR A 66 15.23 4.05 -12.52
C TYR A 66 14.11 3.52 -13.40
N LEU A 67 12.92 4.10 -13.26
CA LEU A 67 11.75 3.81 -14.09
C LEU A 67 11.44 4.96 -15.05
N ARG A 68 10.77 4.62 -16.14
CA ARG A 68 10.11 5.58 -17.04
C ARG A 68 8.62 5.33 -17.01
N LYS A 69 7.87 6.41 -16.79
CA LYS A 69 6.42 6.44 -16.91
C LYS A 69 6.02 6.62 -18.37
N ILE A 70 5.15 5.75 -18.88
CA ILE A 70 4.56 5.84 -20.21
C ILE A 70 3.08 6.17 -20.01
N PRO A 71 2.66 7.41 -20.31
CA PRO A 71 1.24 7.76 -20.28
C PRO A 71 0.48 6.92 -21.30
N ALA A 72 -0.59 6.27 -20.87
CA ALA A 72 -1.44 5.47 -21.75
C ALA A 72 -2.84 6.10 -21.81
N ALA A 73 -3.33 6.40 -23.02
CA ALA A 73 -4.62 7.07 -23.19
C ALA A 73 -5.76 6.11 -22.83
N GLY A 74 -6.54 6.45 -21.79
CA GLY A 74 -7.73 5.69 -21.38
C GLY A 74 -7.46 4.45 -20.51
N VAL A 75 -6.22 4.25 -20.07
CA VAL A 75 -5.79 3.17 -19.18
C VAL A 75 -4.80 3.70 -18.14
N GLU A 76 -4.53 2.93 -17.10
CA GLU A 76 -3.52 3.26 -16.08
C GLU A 76 -2.13 3.42 -16.70
N ASP A 77 -1.33 4.32 -16.12
CA ASP A 77 0.03 4.60 -16.58
C ASP A 77 0.92 3.35 -16.50
N ILE A 78 1.74 3.13 -17.53
CA ILE A 78 2.64 1.97 -17.60
C ILE A 78 4.04 2.38 -17.16
N PHE A 79 4.63 1.65 -16.23
CA PHE A 79 5.99 1.85 -15.76
C PHE A 79 6.94 0.81 -16.35
N ARG A 80 8.12 1.24 -16.82
CA ARG A 80 9.16 0.34 -17.34
C ARG A 80 10.54 0.73 -16.84
N ILE A 81 11.45 -0.24 -16.72
CA ILE A 81 12.86 0.05 -16.41
C ILE A 81 13.45 1.04 -17.42
N ASN A 82 14.26 1.97 -16.94
CA ASN A 82 15.12 2.79 -17.77
C ASN A 82 16.38 1.99 -18.13
N PRO A 83 16.60 1.62 -19.41
CA PRO A 83 17.78 0.85 -19.83
C PRO A 83 19.09 1.55 -19.48
N ALA A 84 19.09 2.90 -19.46
CA ALA A 84 20.27 3.69 -19.12
C ALA A 84 20.66 3.60 -17.64
N LYS A 85 19.72 3.27 -16.74
CA LYS A 85 19.96 3.12 -15.30
C LYS A 85 19.92 1.66 -14.82
N THR A 86 19.90 0.68 -15.71
CA THR A 86 19.79 -0.74 -15.31
C THR A 86 20.96 -1.22 -14.44
N ARG A 87 22.17 -0.72 -14.67
CA ARG A 87 23.34 -1.08 -13.85
C ARG A 87 23.19 -0.52 -12.43
N GLN A 88 22.82 0.76 -12.32
CA GLN A 88 22.60 1.45 -11.07
C GLN A 88 21.41 0.84 -10.31
N ALA A 89 20.35 0.47 -11.01
CA ALA A 89 19.20 -0.23 -10.41
C ALA A 89 19.64 -1.55 -9.77
N LYS A 90 20.49 -2.33 -10.45
CA LYS A 90 21.04 -3.56 -9.87
C LYS A 90 21.88 -3.27 -8.63
N SER A 91 22.76 -2.26 -8.67
CA SER A 91 23.55 -1.86 -7.51
C SER A 91 22.69 -1.42 -6.32
N PHE A 92 21.62 -0.66 -6.56
CA PHE A 92 20.65 -0.27 -5.53
C PHE A 92 19.95 -1.48 -4.89
N LEU A 93 19.68 -2.55 -5.64
CA LEU A 93 19.11 -3.79 -5.11
C LEU A 93 20.13 -4.61 -4.29
N ASP A 94 21.41 -4.48 -4.60
CA ASP A 94 22.50 -5.18 -3.90
C ASP A 94 22.91 -4.44 -2.60
N GLU A 95 22.58 -3.16 -2.48
CA GLU A 95 22.70 -2.40 -1.23
C GLU A 95 21.69 -2.96 -0.21
N ARG A 96 22.19 -3.73 0.76
CA ARG A 96 21.38 -4.20 1.89
C ARG A 96 20.64 -3.01 2.51
N PRO A 97 19.34 -3.13 2.81
CA PRO A 97 18.69 -2.11 3.62
C PRO A 97 19.45 -2.06 4.95
N ASN A 98 20.10 -0.91 5.23
CA ASN A 98 20.70 -0.64 6.53
C ASN A 98 19.57 -0.60 7.57
N GLY A 99 19.20 -1.77 8.08
CA GLY A 99 18.06 -1.96 8.98
C GLY A 99 18.08 -3.26 9.78
N GLU A 100 18.97 -4.22 9.48
CA GLU A 100 19.24 -5.35 10.38
C GLU A 100 20.60 -5.19 11.04
N ASN A 101 20.56 -4.91 12.35
CA ASN A 101 21.69 -5.02 13.25
C ASN A 101 21.81 -6.48 13.71
N PRO A 102 22.73 -7.31 13.18
CA PRO A 102 23.03 -8.62 13.77
C PRO A 102 23.92 -8.43 15.00
N ALA A 103 23.37 -7.89 16.08
CA ALA A 103 23.99 -7.89 17.39
C ALA A 103 23.04 -8.48 18.43
N ASN A 104 22.93 -9.80 18.43
CA ASN A 104 22.89 -10.54 19.69
C ASN A 104 23.57 -11.90 19.46
N LYS A 105 24.86 -11.94 19.79
CA LYS A 105 25.63 -13.16 20.01
C LYS A 105 25.68 -13.40 21.50
#